data_AF-A0A8C5MQZ8-F1
#
_entry.id   AF-A0A8C5MQZ8-F1
#
_cell.length_a   1.000
_cell.length_b   1.000
_cell.length_c   1.000
_cell.angle_alpha   90.00
_cell.angle_beta   90.00
_cell.angle_gamma   90.00
#
_symmetry.space_group_name_H-M   'P 1'
#
loop_
_entity.id
_entity.type
_entity.pdbx_description
1 polymer ?
#
loop_
_entity_poly.entity_id
_entity_poly.type
_entity_poly.pdbx_seq_one_letter_code
_entity_poly.pdbx_strand_id
1 'polypeptide(L)'
;METITWLMKMTSSTSSKCKIMAAIVPKKDAPGVDLCGTDQYYYIVRSDVGCYMRSTNFNKGEDLDVFSLHPACSNGDHYLAYDDDLFYIIKGTSFRCVSDIGTDEGAIVCSLHPSCQGGDHYFSAFGNFYIVYQNQGVYRRTKNMTTYKDGIEYSLHPDCKDALYYYGIKDCYYFVRPHEEWGVQYYRCTNFNTNESGQASSFHPSVINFLPGGLGLTHGPSAGVWTCIKTIKNDSQNHTTWSNKVPVTQGFDKEKLSPIENNWNISASLPVETGLSALLTKSQFSLAPTYGGSNVNTDGENWKLTTIEETISVLLEPGKEAYVWQYQLSLGSDAVLFCRDLRFDDPNKPPVVIPLPPAKH
;
A
#
# COMPACT_ATOMS: atom_id res chain seq x y z
N MET A 1 63.74 4.62 26.94
CA MET A 1 63.09 3.30 26.92
C MET A 1 61.76 3.47 27.64
N GLU A 2 60.71 3.85 26.92
CA GLU A 2 59.35 3.92 27.43
C GLU A 2 58.42 3.56 26.26
N THR A 3 57.81 2.40 26.36
CA THR A 3 56.95 1.80 25.34
C THR A 3 55.51 2.07 25.78
N ILE A 4 54.79 2.93 25.06
CA ILE A 4 53.36 3.19 25.30
C ILE A 4 52.56 2.24 24.42
N THR A 5 52.01 1.21 25.04
CA THR A 5 51.12 0.21 24.42
C THR A 5 49.70 0.78 24.38
N TRP A 6 49.17 1.08 23.19
CA TRP A 6 47.75 1.40 23.01
C TRP A 6 46.94 0.12 22.86
N LEU A 7 46.18 -0.22 23.90
CA LEU A 7 45.16 -1.26 23.88
C LEU A 7 43.92 -0.71 23.14
N MET A 8 43.76 -1.10 21.87
CA MET A 8 42.55 -0.85 21.10
C MET A 8 41.46 -1.82 21.58
N LYS A 9 40.55 -1.33 22.43
CA LYS A 9 39.30 -2.03 22.77
C LYS A 9 38.44 -2.11 21.51
N MET A 10 38.28 -3.30 20.94
CA MET A 10 37.19 -3.57 20.01
C MET A 10 35.87 -3.54 20.78
N THR A 11 35.16 -2.41 20.74
CA THR A 11 33.73 -2.39 21.04
C THR A 11 32.99 -2.88 19.80
N SER A 12 32.51 -4.12 19.85
CA SER A 12 31.51 -4.61 18.92
C SER A 12 30.24 -3.76 19.08
N SER A 13 30.04 -2.77 18.21
CA SER A 13 28.74 -2.13 18.09
C SER A 13 27.83 -3.12 17.39
N THR A 14 27.11 -3.94 18.15
CA THR A 14 25.85 -4.49 17.65
C THR A 14 24.94 -3.30 17.41
N SER A 15 24.95 -2.83 16.17
CA SER A 15 23.91 -1.96 15.61
C SER A 15 22.59 -2.70 15.83
N SER A 16 21.90 -2.36 16.92
CA SER A 16 20.47 -2.54 17.03
C SER A 16 19.86 -1.76 15.88
N LYS A 17 19.79 -2.37 14.69
CA LYS A 17 18.91 -1.91 13.63
C LYS A 17 17.54 -1.89 14.30
N CYS A 18 17.05 -0.70 14.64
CA CYS A 18 15.65 -0.50 14.92
C CYS A 18 14.97 -1.01 13.64
N LYS A 19 14.48 -2.24 13.70
CA LYS A 19 13.83 -2.89 12.58
C LYS A 19 12.58 -2.04 12.38
N ILE A 20 12.61 -1.13 11.40
CA ILE A 20 11.42 -0.35 11.05
C ILE A 20 10.38 -1.40 10.68
N MET A 21 9.45 -1.65 11.59
CA MET A 21 8.34 -2.53 11.32
C MET A 21 7.41 -1.74 10.43
N ALA A 22 7.18 -2.24 9.22
CA ALA A 22 6.18 -1.65 8.34
C ALA A 22 4.84 -1.56 9.08
N ALA A 23 4.06 -0.53 8.78
CA ALA A 23 2.73 -0.35 9.34
C ALA A 23 1.71 -0.22 8.21
N ILE A 24 0.44 -0.47 8.54
CA ILE A 24 -0.67 -0.12 7.67
C ILE A 24 -0.79 1.41 7.62
N VAL A 25 -1.02 1.94 6.42
CA VAL A 25 -1.25 3.38 6.23
C VAL A 25 -2.63 3.73 6.81
N PRO A 26 -2.75 4.72 7.71
CA PRO A 26 -4.04 5.18 8.21
C PRO A 26 -4.86 5.84 7.10
N LYS A 27 -6.19 5.85 7.23
CA LYS A 27 -7.11 6.47 6.26
C LYS A 27 -6.72 7.89 5.83
N LYS A 28 -6.30 8.73 6.78
CA LYS A 28 -5.89 10.13 6.52
C LYS A 28 -4.75 10.26 5.50
N ASP A 29 -3.91 9.24 5.40
CA ASP A 29 -2.75 9.17 4.52
C ASP A 29 -2.98 8.21 3.33
N ALA A 30 -4.20 7.66 3.21
CA ALA A 30 -4.63 6.71 2.17
C ALA A 30 -5.97 7.15 1.54
N PRO A 31 -5.98 8.28 0.81
CA PRO A 31 -7.19 8.73 0.10
C PRO A 31 -7.68 7.67 -0.89
N GLY A 32 -8.99 7.53 -1.02
CA GLY A 32 -9.61 6.51 -1.88
C GLY A 32 -9.56 5.07 -1.34
N VAL A 33 -9.08 4.87 -0.11
CA VAL A 33 -9.09 3.58 0.57
C VAL A 33 -10.08 3.58 1.72
N ASP A 34 -11.00 2.62 1.77
CA ASP A 34 -11.94 2.46 2.88
C ASP A 34 -12.31 1.00 3.09
N LEU A 35 -12.74 0.69 4.31
CA LEU A 35 -13.35 -0.58 4.66
C LEU A 35 -14.84 -0.34 4.87
N CYS A 36 -15.68 -1.27 4.43
CA CYS A 36 -17.12 -1.23 4.66
C CYS A 36 -17.72 -2.63 4.59
N GLY A 37 -19.02 -2.78 4.85
CA GLY A 37 -19.68 -4.07 4.71
C GLY A 37 -21.19 -3.98 4.70
N THR A 38 -21.79 -5.03 4.16
CA THR A 38 -23.22 -5.35 4.24
C THR A 38 -23.39 -6.60 5.11
N ASP A 39 -24.61 -7.05 5.36
CA ASP A 39 -24.87 -8.19 6.27
C ASP A 39 -24.04 -9.46 5.95
N GLN A 40 -23.68 -9.67 4.69
CA GLN A 40 -22.97 -10.87 4.25
C GLN A 40 -21.49 -10.66 3.93
N TYR A 41 -21.09 -9.43 3.60
CA TYR A 41 -19.79 -9.20 2.98
C TYR A 41 -19.05 -8.01 3.60
N TYR A 42 -17.75 -8.20 3.73
CA TYR A 42 -16.76 -7.21 4.03
C TYR A 42 -16.13 -6.74 2.72
N TYR A 43 -15.86 -5.45 2.62
CA TYR A 43 -15.21 -4.84 1.47
C TYR A 43 -13.99 -4.03 1.89
N ILE A 44 -12.96 -4.08 1.05
CA ILE A 44 -11.87 -3.10 1.05
C ILE A 44 -11.93 -2.42 -0.31
N VAL A 45 -12.28 -1.14 -0.33
CA VAL A 45 -12.21 -0.33 -1.55
C VAL A 45 -10.80 0.24 -1.65
N ARG A 46 -10.17 0.07 -2.82
CA ARG A 46 -8.86 0.60 -3.17
C ARG A 46 -8.98 1.40 -4.46
N SER A 47 -9.66 2.54 -4.37
CA SER A 47 -9.86 3.42 -5.53
C SER A 47 -8.56 3.99 -6.08
N ASP A 48 -7.51 4.07 -5.26
CA ASP A 48 -6.16 4.48 -5.65
C ASP A 48 -5.52 3.51 -6.66
N VAL A 49 -5.92 2.24 -6.66
CA VAL A 49 -5.53 1.25 -7.67
C VAL A 49 -6.71 0.74 -8.51
N GLY A 50 -7.87 1.38 -8.41
CA GLY A 50 -9.03 1.14 -9.28
C GLY A 50 -9.75 -0.20 -9.05
N CYS A 51 -9.69 -0.76 -7.84
CA CYS A 51 -10.32 -2.04 -7.53
C CYS A 51 -10.93 -2.10 -6.13
N TYR A 52 -11.67 -3.16 -5.83
CA TYR A 52 -12.12 -3.47 -4.49
C TYR A 52 -12.08 -4.98 -4.24
N MET A 53 -11.83 -5.36 -2.99
CA MET A 53 -11.92 -6.74 -2.50
C MET A 53 -13.25 -6.93 -1.78
N ARG A 54 -13.87 -8.09 -1.98
CA ARG A 54 -15.01 -8.60 -1.23
C ARG A 54 -14.58 -9.87 -0.50
N SER A 55 -15.08 -10.08 0.72
CA SER A 55 -14.87 -11.30 1.50
C SER A 55 -16.04 -11.56 2.42
N THR A 56 -16.31 -12.81 2.76
CA THR A 56 -17.25 -13.18 3.83
C THR A 56 -16.61 -13.09 5.21
N ASN A 57 -15.27 -13.14 5.30
CA ASN A 57 -14.54 -13.11 6.56
C ASN A 57 -13.07 -12.72 6.39
N PHE A 58 -12.70 -11.51 6.82
CA PHE A 58 -11.31 -11.05 6.78
C PHE A 58 -10.36 -11.74 7.76
N ASN A 59 -10.85 -12.34 8.85
CA ASN A 59 -9.99 -13.06 9.78
C ASN A 59 -9.53 -14.41 9.21
N LYS A 60 -10.43 -15.09 8.51
CA LYS A 60 -10.12 -16.39 7.89
C LYS A 60 -9.57 -16.28 6.47
N GLY A 61 -9.78 -15.14 5.80
CA GLY A 61 -9.41 -14.98 4.40
C GLY A 61 -10.27 -15.82 3.46
N GLU A 62 -11.56 -15.97 3.79
CA GLU A 62 -12.53 -16.74 3.00
C GLU A 62 -13.07 -15.88 1.84
N ASP A 63 -13.28 -16.50 0.67
CA ASP A 63 -13.92 -15.92 -0.51
C ASP A 63 -13.37 -14.55 -0.93
N LEU A 64 -12.04 -14.41 -1.00
CA LEU A 64 -11.37 -13.16 -1.35
C LEU A 64 -11.50 -12.86 -2.85
N ASP A 65 -12.64 -12.31 -3.24
CA ASP A 65 -12.90 -11.89 -4.62
C ASP A 65 -12.42 -10.46 -4.85
N VAL A 66 -11.72 -10.19 -5.96
CA VAL A 66 -11.27 -8.84 -6.32
C VAL A 66 -11.89 -8.42 -7.65
N PHE A 67 -12.51 -7.25 -7.64
CA PHE A 67 -13.25 -6.69 -8.77
C PHE A 67 -12.71 -5.33 -9.18
N SER A 68 -12.93 -4.96 -10.43
CA SER A 68 -12.66 -3.60 -10.92
C SER A 68 -13.64 -2.62 -10.32
N LEU A 69 -13.17 -1.44 -9.96
CA LEU A 69 -14.01 -0.32 -9.60
C LEU A 69 -14.43 0.43 -10.86
N HIS A 70 -15.71 0.80 -10.98
CA HIS A 70 -16.16 1.60 -12.12
C HIS A 70 -15.46 2.99 -12.10
N PRO A 71 -15.06 3.54 -13.26
CA PRO A 71 -14.43 4.87 -13.31
C PRO A 71 -15.27 5.98 -12.67
N ALA A 72 -16.60 5.92 -12.79
CA ALA A 72 -17.51 6.90 -12.17
C ALA A 72 -17.63 6.73 -10.64
N CYS A 73 -17.29 5.56 -10.12
CA CYS A 73 -17.22 5.25 -8.70
C CYS A 73 -15.82 5.48 -8.11
N SER A 74 -14.85 5.87 -8.94
CA SER A 74 -13.47 6.12 -8.50
C SER A 74 -13.29 7.53 -7.96
N ASN A 75 -12.24 7.74 -7.16
CA ASN A 75 -11.86 9.01 -6.56
C ASN A 75 -12.96 9.60 -5.66
N GLY A 76 -13.61 8.73 -4.89
CA GLY A 76 -14.38 9.13 -3.72
C GLY A 76 -13.46 9.41 -2.54
N ASP A 77 -13.85 10.35 -1.70
CA ASP A 77 -13.17 10.65 -0.45
C ASP A 77 -13.42 9.54 0.57
N HIS A 78 -14.65 9.00 0.58
CA HIS A 78 -15.05 7.88 1.43
C HIS A 78 -15.99 6.91 0.72
N TYR A 79 -15.94 5.64 1.12
CA TYR A 79 -16.82 4.57 0.67
C TYR A 79 -17.47 3.88 1.86
N LEU A 80 -18.79 3.67 1.79
CA LEU A 80 -19.53 2.86 2.75
C LEU A 80 -20.63 2.06 2.06
N ALA A 81 -21.09 1.00 2.70
CA ALA A 81 -22.20 0.18 2.25
C ALA A 81 -23.25 0.13 3.37
N TYR A 82 -24.53 0.21 3.00
CA TYR A 82 -25.65 0.31 3.93
C TYR A 82 -26.53 -0.95 3.89
N ASP A 83 -27.40 -1.10 4.88
CA ASP A 83 -28.31 -2.26 5.03
C ASP A 83 -29.39 -2.36 3.92
N ASP A 84 -29.38 -1.45 2.95
CA ASP A 84 -30.24 -1.44 1.75
C ASP A 84 -29.56 -2.05 0.52
N ASP A 85 -28.40 -2.69 0.71
CA ASP A 85 -27.52 -3.24 -0.33
C ASP A 85 -26.99 -2.17 -1.31
N LEU A 86 -27.00 -0.90 -0.92
CA LEU A 86 -26.42 0.20 -1.70
C LEU A 86 -25.06 0.63 -1.14
N PHE A 87 -24.21 1.06 -2.06
CA PHE A 87 -22.95 1.72 -1.76
C PHE A 87 -23.10 3.24 -1.87
N TYR A 88 -22.48 3.94 -0.94
CA TYR A 88 -22.45 5.38 -0.86
C TYR A 88 -20.99 5.83 -1.03
N ILE A 89 -20.76 6.70 -2.01
CA ILE A 89 -19.44 7.23 -2.36
C ILE A 89 -19.48 8.72 -2.09
N ILE A 90 -18.79 9.15 -1.05
CA ILE A 90 -18.77 10.56 -0.63
C ILE A 90 -17.68 11.28 -1.41
N LYS A 91 -18.01 12.47 -1.90
CA LYS A 91 -17.07 13.37 -2.58
C LYS A 91 -17.41 14.82 -2.26
N GLY A 92 -16.53 15.45 -1.49
CA GLY A 92 -16.71 16.78 -0.93
C GLY A 92 -18.01 16.90 -0.14
N THR A 93 -18.93 17.70 -0.65
CA THR A 93 -20.21 18.01 0.01
C THR A 93 -21.38 17.19 -0.53
N SER A 94 -21.11 16.12 -1.27
CA SER A 94 -22.12 15.28 -1.94
C SER A 94 -21.78 13.81 -1.80
N PHE A 95 -22.75 12.95 -2.11
CA PHE A 95 -22.51 11.53 -2.26
C PHE A 95 -23.25 10.97 -3.46
N ARG A 96 -22.65 9.95 -4.06
CA ARG A 96 -23.26 9.09 -5.07
C ARG A 96 -23.72 7.81 -4.38
N CYS A 97 -24.90 7.32 -4.73
CA CYS A 97 -25.48 6.06 -4.28
C CYS A 97 -25.62 5.12 -5.47
N VAL A 98 -25.13 3.89 -5.38
CA VAL A 98 -25.18 2.86 -6.44
C VAL A 98 -25.47 1.50 -5.83
N SER A 99 -26.08 0.59 -6.59
CA SER A 99 -26.25 -0.81 -6.17
C SER A 99 -24.99 -1.65 -6.38
N ASP A 100 -24.12 -1.24 -7.31
CA ASP A 100 -22.85 -1.91 -7.59
C ASP A 100 -21.78 -0.89 -8.00
N ILE A 101 -20.70 -0.83 -7.20
CA ILE A 101 -19.57 0.07 -7.43
C ILE A 101 -18.69 -0.35 -8.62
N GLY A 102 -18.79 -1.59 -9.08
CA GLY A 102 -18.11 -2.10 -10.28
C GLY A 102 -18.79 -1.70 -11.59
N THR A 103 -20.08 -1.36 -11.57
CA THR A 103 -20.88 -1.04 -12.78
C THR A 103 -21.54 0.34 -12.77
N ASP A 104 -21.52 1.05 -11.64
CA ASP A 104 -22.23 2.34 -11.45
C ASP A 104 -23.75 2.21 -11.66
N GLU A 105 -24.29 1.04 -11.38
CA GLU A 105 -25.69 0.73 -11.61
C GLU A 105 -26.60 1.51 -10.63
N GLY A 106 -27.69 2.05 -11.17
CA GLY A 106 -28.70 2.76 -10.38
C GLY A 106 -28.23 4.07 -9.78
N ALA A 107 -27.17 4.69 -10.31
CA ALA A 107 -26.53 5.86 -9.73
C ALA A 107 -27.47 7.04 -9.47
N ILE A 108 -27.52 7.49 -8.21
CA ILE A 108 -28.19 8.72 -7.77
C ILE A 108 -27.17 9.59 -7.05
N VAL A 109 -27.18 10.90 -7.31
CA VAL A 109 -26.30 11.86 -6.62
C VAL A 109 -27.13 12.79 -5.75
N CYS A 110 -26.73 12.91 -4.48
CA CYS A 110 -27.40 13.70 -3.47
C CYS A 110 -26.41 14.64 -2.78
N SER A 111 -26.89 15.80 -2.32
CA SER A 111 -26.09 16.67 -1.46
C SER A 111 -26.09 16.16 -0.02
N LEU A 112 -24.94 16.21 0.64
CA LEU A 112 -24.86 15.98 2.08
C LEU A 112 -25.43 17.18 2.83
N HIS A 113 -26.17 16.93 3.90
CA HIS A 113 -26.50 17.96 4.87
C HIS A 113 -25.21 18.55 5.45
N PRO A 114 -25.12 19.86 5.76
CA PRO A 114 -23.91 20.46 6.33
C PRO A 114 -23.36 19.74 7.57
N SER A 115 -24.24 19.25 8.47
CA SER A 115 -23.85 18.48 9.65
C SER A 115 -23.27 17.09 9.35
N CYS A 116 -23.40 16.63 8.10
CA CYS A 116 -22.91 15.35 7.60
C CYS A 116 -21.64 15.47 6.76
N GLN A 117 -20.99 16.63 6.73
CA GLN A 117 -19.81 16.88 5.89
C GLN A 117 -18.53 16.94 6.73
N GLY A 118 -17.39 16.64 6.10
CA GLY A 118 -16.07 16.82 6.71
C GLY A 118 -15.69 15.83 7.80
N GLY A 119 -16.37 14.68 7.89
CA GLY A 119 -15.92 13.55 8.70
C GLY A 119 -14.61 12.95 8.18
N ASP A 120 -13.82 12.39 9.08
CA ASP A 120 -12.60 11.63 8.78
C ASP A 120 -12.94 10.20 8.30
N HIS A 121 -14.06 9.65 8.76
CA HIS A 121 -14.59 8.36 8.32
C HIS A 121 -16.11 8.36 8.26
N TYR A 122 -16.64 7.53 7.37
CA TYR A 122 -18.07 7.31 7.20
C TYR A 122 -18.35 5.81 7.13
N PHE A 123 -19.40 5.38 7.81
CA PHE A 123 -19.86 4.00 7.74
C PHE A 123 -21.33 3.93 8.13
N SER A 124 -21.92 2.73 8.05
CA SER A 124 -23.26 2.47 8.56
C SER A 124 -23.34 1.19 9.34
N ALA A 125 -24.27 1.19 10.29
CA ALA A 125 -24.62 0.06 11.13
C ALA A 125 -25.96 0.35 11.83
N PHE A 126 -26.63 -0.65 12.36
CA PHE A 126 -27.89 -0.51 13.09
C PHE A 126 -28.94 0.35 12.35
N GLY A 127 -28.99 0.28 11.01
CA GLY A 127 -29.87 1.14 10.20
C GLY A 127 -29.62 2.65 10.37
N ASN A 128 -28.38 3.08 10.61
CA ASN A 128 -27.98 4.48 10.68
C ASN A 128 -26.65 4.71 9.95
N PHE A 129 -26.42 5.96 9.54
CA PHE A 129 -25.14 6.46 9.06
C PHE A 129 -24.36 7.07 10.22
N TYR A 130 -23.04 6.85 10.19
CA TYR A 130 -22.11 7.31 11.21
C TYR A 130 -20.98 8.09 10.56
N ILE A 131 -20.57 9.16 11.23
CA ILE A 131 -19.57 10.10 10.74
C ILE A 131 -18.61 10.37 11.88
N VAL A 132 -17.36 9.93 11.73
CA VAL A 132 -16.32 10.05 12.75
C VAL A 132 -15.53 11.32 12.50
N TYR A 133 -15.41 12.17 13.53
CA TYR A 133 -14.50 13.31 13.55
C TYR A 133 -13.40 12.98 14.55
N GLN A 134 -12.43 12.20 14.10
CA GLN A 134 -11.41 11.54 14.92
C GLN A 134 -10.61 12.55 15.74
N ASN A 135 -10.16 13.64 15.11
CA ASN A 135 -9.42 14.71 15.79
C ASN A 135 -10.24 15.46 16.85
N GLN A 136 -11.57 15.49 16.70
CA GLN A 136 -12.49 16.08 17.68
C GLN A 136 -12.87 15.08 18.77
N GLY A 137 -12.57 13.79 18.60
CA GLY A 137 -12.92 12.74 19.54
C GLY A 137 -14.42 12.49 19.64
N VAL A 138 -15.18 12.74 18.57
CA VAL A 138 -16.64 12.56 18.51
C VAL A 138 -17.05 11.80 17.25
N TYR A 139 -18.24 11.22 17.29
CA TYR A 139 -18.92 10.72 16.10
C TYR A 139 -20.38 11.14 16.10
N ARG A 140 -20.93 11.34 14.90
CA ARG A 140 -22.34 11.64 14.69
C ARG A 140 -23.05 10.41 14.16
N ARG A 141 -24.31 10.26 14.53
CA ARG A 141 -25.24 9.27 13.99
C ARG A 141 -26.44 9.99 13.38
N THR A 142 -26.90 9.55 12.21
CA THR A 142 -28.12 10.05 11.54
C THR A 142 -28.80 8.93 10.76
N LYS A 143 -30.12 8.99 10.60
CA LYS A 143 -30.85 8.07 9.70
C LYS A 143 -30.81 8.50 8.24
N ASN A 144 -30.40 9.72 7.97
CA ASN A 144 -30.41 10.27 6.62
C ASN A 144 -29.34 11.35 6.46
N MET A 145 -28.42 11.15 5.51
CA MET A 145 -27.30 12.06 5.30
C MET A 145 -27.68 13.36 4.58
N THR A 146 -28.84 13.44 3.90
CA THR A 146 -29.28 14.65 3.17
C THR A 146 -30.06 15.64 4.05
N THR A 147 -30.70 15.14 5.12
CA THR A 147 -31.55 15.93 6.03
C THR A 147 -31.07 15.94 7.48
N TYR A 148 -30.05 15.15 7.82
CA TYR A 148 -29.57 14.94 9.19
C TYR A 148 -30.68 14.48 10.17
N LYS A 149 -31.62 13.68 9.66
CA LYS A 149 -32.75 13.17 10.42
C LYS A 149 -32.30 12.33 11.61
N ASP A 150 -32.86 12.62 12.79
CA ASP A 150 -32.52 11.97 14.07
C ASP A 150 -31.02 12.08 14.41
N GLY A 151 -30.39 13.16 13.94
CA GLY A 151 -28.98 13.46 14.14
C GLY A 151 -28.61 13.63 15.62
N ILE A 152 -27.65 12.83 16.10
CA ILE A 152 -27.10 12.92 17.46
C ILE A 152 -25.58 12.83 17.38
N GLU A 153 -24.89 13.56 18.25
CA GLU A 153 -23.44 13.49 18.44
C GLU A 153 -23.11 12.77 19.75
N TYR A 154 -22.06 11.95 19.72
CA TYR A 154 -21.56 11.19 20.84
C TYR A 154 -20.05 11.36 20.93
N SER A 155 -19.51 11.29 22.15
CA SER A 155 -18.07 11.18 22.35
C SER A 155 -17.56 9.80 21.90
N LEU A 156 -16.36 9.77 21.31
CA LEU A 156 -15.61 8.53 21.10
C LEU A 156 -14.94 8.10 22.40
N HIS A 157 -15.07 6.82 22.74
CA HIS A 157 -14.32 6.20 23.81
C HIS A 157 -12.81 6.36 23.55
N PRO A 158 -11.97 6.62 24.57
CA PRO A 158 -10.52 6.78 24.40
C PRO A 158 -9.86 5.64 23.59
N ASP A 159 -10.22 4.40 23.87
CA ASP A 159 -9.70 3.19 23.18
C ASP A 159 -10.02 3.11 21.69
N CYS A 160 -10.98 3.91 21.22
CA CYS A 160 -11.41 3.97 19.83
C CYS A 160 -10.81 5.16 19.10
N LYS A 161 -10.09 6.09 19.74
CA LYS A 161 -9.64 7.35 19.12
C LYS A 161 -8.47 7.19 18.16
N ASP A 162 -7.60 6.20 18.38
CA ASP A 162 -6.36 6.02 17.60
C ASP A 162 -6.50 4.97 16.50
N ALA A 163 -7.72 4.71 16.02
CA ALA A 163 -7.94 3.74 14.96
C ALA A 163 -7.42 4.24 13.61
N LEU A 164 -6.95 3.31 12.78
CA LEU A 164 -6.52 3.58 11.40
C LEU A 164 -7.72 3.68 10.44
N TYR A 165 -8.76 2.89 10.69
CA TYR A 165 -9.99 2.80 9.90
C TYR A 165 -11.17 2.51 10.82
N TYR A 166 -12.35 3.03 10.48
CA TYR A 166 -13.63 2.69 11.10
C TYR A 166 -14.58 2.21 10.02
N TYR A 167 -15.34 1.16 10.32
CA TYR A 167 -16.35 0.63 9.42
C TYR A 167 -17.47 -0.02 10.22
N GLY A 168 -18.58 -0.32 9.56
CA GLY A 168 -19.73 -0.96 10.19
C GLY A 168 -20.27 -2.06 9.29
N ILE A 169 -20.85 -3.06 9.93
CA ILE A 169 -21.52 -4.19 9.28
C ILE A 169 -22.74 -4.54 10.12
N LYS A 170 -23.93 -4.41 9.54
CA LYS A 170 -25.20 -4.71 10.20
C LYS A 170 -25.25 -4.08 11.59
N ASP A 171 -25.35 -4.88 12.66
CA ASP A 171 -25.48 -4.42 14.05
C ASP A 171 -24.13 -4.36 14.79
N CYS A 172 -23.04 -4.07 14.08
CA CYS A 172 -21.69 -4.04 14.66
C CYS A 172 -20.85 -2.90 14.09
N TYR A 173 -20.06 -2.29 14.96
CA TYR A 173 -19.00 -1.37 14.59
C TYR A 173 -17.66 -2.08 14.61
N TYR A 174 -16.78 -1.63 13.73
CA TYR A 174 -15.46 -2.17 13.59
C TYR A 174 -14.43 -1.06 13.46
N PHE A 175 -13.25 -1.30 14.00
CA PHE A 175 -12.13 -0.39 13.81
C PHE A 175 -10.81 -1.14 13.74
N VAL A 176 -9.90 -0.66 12.90
CA VAL A 176 -8.57 -1.24 12.72
C VAL A 176 -7.60 -0.50 13.61
N ARG A 177 -6.80 -1.23 14.39
CA ARG A 177 -5.74 -0.63 15.22
C ARG A 177 -4.39 -0.64 14.49
N PRO A 178 -3.45 0.22 14.92
CA PRO A 178 -2.05 0.11 14.54
C PRO A 178 -1.52 -1.32 14.73
N HIS A 179 -0.47 -1.66 13.98
CA HIS A 179 0.20 -2.95 14.11
C HIS A 179 0.80 -3.09 15.52
N GLU A 180 0.34 -4.09 16.27
CA GLU A 180 0.77 -4.38 17.64
C GLU A 180 1.47 -5.77 17.71
N GLU A 181 1.74 -6.28 18.91
CA GLU A 181 2.45 -7.54 19.16
C GLU A 181 1.90 -8.74 18.36
N TRP A 182 0.58 -8.76 18.12
CA TRP A 182 -0.14 -9.88 17.50
C TRP A 182 -0.49 -9.65 16.02
N GLY A 183 0.14 -8.66 15.38
CA GLY A 183 -0.08 -8.30 13.98
C GLY A 183 -1.13 -7.20 13.78
N VAL A 184 -1.66 -7.12 12.56
CA VAL A 184 -2.74 -6.18 12.23
C VAL A 184 -4.07 -6.77 12.69
N GLN A 185 -4.77 -6.05 13.56
CA GLN A 185 -6.03 -6.48 14.15
C GLN A 185 -7.15 -5.48 13.86
N TYR A 186 -8.37 -6.01 13.80
CA TYR A 186 -9.59 -5.22 13.88
C TYR A 186 -10.40 -5.61 15.11
N TYR A 187 -11.11 -4.63 15.65
CA TYR A 187 -11.90 -4.75 16.86
C TYR A 187 -13.35 -4.56 16.51
N ARG A 188 -14.19 -5.50 16.93
CA ARG A 188 -15.64 -5.43 16.84
C ARG A 188 -16.21 -4.90 18.15
N CYS A 189 -17.14 -3.96 18.10
CA CYS A 189 -17.92 -3.51 19.25
C CYS A 189 -19.35 -3.12 18.82
N THR A 190 -20.22 -2.83 19.80
CA THR A 190 -21.61 -2.40 19.55
C THR A 190 -21.87 -0.95 19.95
N ASN A 191 -20.88 -0.27 20.53
CA ASN A 191 -20.96 1.12 20.95
C ASN A 191 -19.57 1.76 21.01
N PHE A 192 -19.28 2.73 20.13
CA PHE A 192 -18.02 3.49 20.18
C PHE A 192 -17.93 4.49 21.33
N ASN A 193 -19.04 4.85 21.99
CA ASN A 193 -19.02 5.73 23.14
C ASN A 193 -18.62 4.99 24.42
N THR A 194 -19.14 3.78 24.63
CA THR A 194 -18.90 2.97 25.83
C THR A 194 -17.91 1.80 25.63
N ASN A 195 -17.48 1.55 24.39
CA ASN A 195 -16.61 0.42 24.01
C ASN A 195 -17.16 -0.95 24.46
N GLU A 196 -18.47 -1.15 24.30
CA GLU A 196 -19.15 -2.38 24.73
C GLU A 196 -18.85 -3.57 23.80
N SER A 197 -18.67 -4.75 24.41
CA SER A 197 -18.50 -6.04 23.73
C SER A 197 -17.31 -6.12 22.77
N GLY A 198 -16.19 -5.50 23.14
CA GLY A 198 -14.95 -5.49 22.36
C GLY A 198 -14.37 -6.89 22.11
N GLN A 199 -14.35 -7.33 20.86
CA GLN A 199 -13.66 -8.55 20.43
C GLN A 199 -12.60 -8.23 19.37
N ALA A 200 -11.35 -8.62 19.62
CA ALA A 200 -10.26 -8.48 18.66
C ALA A 200 -10.21 -9.68 17.71
N SER A 201 -9.85 -9.44 16.46
CA SER A 201 -9.56 -10.47 15.47
C SER A 201 -8.41 -10.01 14.58
N SER A 202 -7.51 -10.93 14.21
CA SER A 202 -6.42 -10.62 13.29
C SER A 202 -6.90 -10.66 11.85
N PHE A 203 -6.30 -9.86 10.96
CA PHE A 203 -6.51 -10.03 9.52
C PHE A 203 -5.75 -11.25 9.00
N HIS A 204 -6.34 -11.96 8.03
CA HIS A 204 -5.61 -12.96 7.26
C HIS A 204 -4.52 -12.27 6.41
N PRO A 205 -3.30 -12.85 6.24
CA PRO A 205 -2.22 -12.22 5.47
C PRO A 205 -2.61 -11.81 4.04
N SER A 206 -3.41 -12.62 3.35
CA SER A 206 -3.91 -12.27 2.01
C SER A 206 -4.82 -11.03 1.99
N VAL A 207 -5.49 -10.72 3.11
CA VAL A 207 -6.27 -9.49 3.24
C VAL A 207 -5.34 -8.31 3.55
N ILE A 208 -4.34 -8.54 4.41
CA ILE A 208 -3.29 -7.55 4.69
C ILE A 208 -2.59 -7.11 3.41
N ASN A 209 -2.22 -8.04 2.52
CA ASN A 209 -1.60 -7.74 1.22
C ASN A 209 -2.37 -6.71 0.37
N PHE A 210 -3.68 -6.61 0.57
CA PHE A 210 -4.55 -5.69 -0.16
C PHE A 210 -4.67 -4.31 0.49
N LEU A 211 -4.21 -4.14 1.74
CA LEU A 211 -4.18 -2.86 2.43
C LEU A 211 -2.90 -2.07 2.06
N PRO A 212 -2.96 -0.72 1.99
CA PRO A 212 -1.76 0.08 1.84
C PRO A 212 -0.77 -0.14 2.99
N GLY A 213 0.50 -0.40 2.68
CA GLY A 213 1.54 -0.77 3.64
C GLY A 213 1.55 -2.27 3.98
N GLY A 214 0.54 -3.01 3.54
CA GLY A 214 0.38 -4.44 3.82
C GLY A 214 1.46 -5.32 3.22
N LEU A 215 1.91 -5.04 1.99
CA LEU A 215 3.02 -5.77 1.36
C LEU A 215 4.33 -5.59 2.14
N GLY A 216 4.54 -4.42 2.75
CA GLY A 216 5.67 -4.18 3.64
C GLY A 216 5.68 -5.07 4.88
N LEU A 217 4.49 -5.46 5.37
CA LEU A 217 4.32 -6.32 6.54
C LEU A 217 4.52 -7.81 6.20
N THR A 218 4.00 -8.26 5.06
CA THR A 218 3.94 -9.69 4.70
C THR A 218 5.12 -10.15 3.85
N HIS A 219 5.65 -9.28 2.98
CA HIS A 219 6.79 -9.57 2.10
C HIS A 219 8.07 -8.84 2.53
N GLY A 220 7.95 -7.90 3.47
CA GLY A 220 9.06 -7.09 3.98
C GLY A 220 9.11 -5.71 3.33
N PRO A 221 9.80 -4.75 3.98
CA PRO A 221 9.89 -3.39 3.49
C PRO A 221 10.56 -3.37 2.12
N SER A 222 10.10 -2.46 1.27
CA SER A 222 10.74 -2.22 -0.01
C SER A 222 12.10 -1.56 0.17
N ALA A 223 13.00 -1.86 -0.75
CA ALA A 223 14.31 -1.23 -0.81
C ALA A 223 14.76 -1.11 -2.26
N GLY A 224 15.62 -0.14 -2.53
CA GLY A 224 16.30 -0.01 -3.82
C GLY A 224 17.79 -0.26 -3.71
N VAL A 225 18.33 -1.02 -4.65
CA VAL A 225 19.73 -1.44 -4.66
C VAL A 225 20.31 -1.35 -6.07
N TRP A 226 21.57 -0.95 -6.15
CA TRP A 226 22.36 -1.08 -7.37
C TRP A 226 23.00 -2.47 -7.43
N THR A 227 22.64 -3.25 -8.44
CA THR A 227 23.17 -4.59 -8.69
C THR A 227 24.16 -4.54 -9.84
N CYS A 228 25.35 -5.11 -9.65
CA CYS A 228 26.33 -5.25 -10.74
C CYS A 228 25.86 -6.34 -11.71
N ILE A 229 25.57 -5.95 -12.95
CA ILE A 229 25.11 -6.87 -14.00
C ILE A 229 26.25 -7.26 -14.96
N LYS A 230 27.34 -6.48 -14.98
CA LYS A 230 28.52 -6.78 -15.80
C LYS A 230 29.78 -6.17 -15.21
N THR A 231 30.86 -6.95 -15.19
CA THR A 231 32.23 -6.46 -14.98
C THR A 231 33.00 -6.56 -16.29
N ILE A 232 33.74 -5.51 -16.61
CA ILE A 232 34.58 -5.39 -17.80
C ILE A 232 36.02 -5.18 -17.30
N LYS A 233 36.99 -5.91 -17.85
CA LYS A 233 38.39 -5.84 -17.43
C LYS A 233 39.30 -5.62 -18.64
N ASN A 234 40.28 -4.75 -18.49
CA ASN A 234 41.37 -4.58 -19.45
C ASN A 234 42.65 -5.23 -18.92
N ASP A 235 42.90 -6.47 -19.33
CA ASP A 235 44.14 -7.20 -18.99
C ASP A 235 45.32 -6.85 -19.89
N SER A 236 45.14 -5.93 -20.86
CA SER A 236 46.21 -5.52 -21.76
C SER A 236 47.09 -4.42 -21.14
N GLN A 237 48.27 -4.23 -21.72
CA GLN A 237 49.21 -3.17 -21.35
C GLN A 237 48.87 -1.82 -22.01
N ASN A 238 47.82 -1.77 -22.85
CA ASN A 238 47.42 -0.58 -23.61
C ASN A 238 45.98 -0.16 -23.25
N HIS A 239 45.62 1.08 -23.55
CA HIS A 239 44.22 1.49 -23.46
C HIS A 239 43.38 0.67 -24.43
N THR A 240 42.23 0.19 -23.95
CA THR A 240 41.29 -0.58 -24.75
C THR A 240 39.93 0.09 -24.73
N THR A 241 39.37 0.33 -25.91
CA THR A 241 37.94 0.68 -26.02
C THR A 241 37.15 -0.61 -26.04
N TRP A 242 36.37 -0.86 -25.00
CA TRP A 242 35.42 -1.95 -24.98
C TRP A 242 34.09 -1.44 -25.52
N SER A 243 33.52 -2.13 -26.51
CA SER A 243 32.21 -1.80 -27.07
C SER A 243 31.46 -3.08 -27.37
N ASN A 244 30.50 -3.45 -26.53
CA ASN A 244 29.66 -4.62 -26.73
C ASN A 244 28.23 -4.36 -26.27
N LYS A 245 27.34 -5.24 -26.72
CA LYS A 245 25.97 -5.30 -26.24
C LYS A 245 25.91 -6.00 -24.89
N VAL A 246 25.22 -5.41 -23.94
CA VAL A 246 24.90 -6.01 -22.64
C VAL A 246 23.39 -6.25 -22.58
N PRO A 247 22.95 -7.47 -22.25
CA PRO A 247 21.54 -7.72 -22.00
C PRO A 247 21.13 -7.06 -20.69
N VAL A 248 20.09 -6.23 -20.75
CA VAL A 248 19.52 -5.49 -19.62
C VAL A 248 18.07 -5.92 -19.48
N THR A 249 17.76 -6.59 -18.37
CA THR A 249 16.38 -6.94 -18.03
C THR A 249 15.68 -5.72 -17.47
N GLN A 250 14.57 -5.31 -18.04
CA GLN A 250 13.74 -4.22 -17.54
C GLN A 250 12.34 -4.73 -17.23
N GLY A 251 11.76 -4.15 -16.19
CA GLY A 251 10.38 -4.37 -15.82
C GLY A 251 10.17 -5.40 -14.73
N PHE A 252 8.96 -5.94 -14.71
CA PHE A 252 8.35 -6.49 -13.51
C PHE A 252 8.41 -8.03 -13.48
N ASP A 253 8.96 -8.60 -12.41
CA ASP A 253 9.03 -10.05 -12.20
C ASP A 253 7.72 -10.60 -11.63
N LYS A 254 6.83 -11.05 -12.52
CA LYS A 254 5.51 -11.57 -12.14
C LYS A 254 5.59 -12.84 -11.29
N GLU A 255 6.60 -13.69 -11.50
CA GLU A 255 6.69 -14.96 -10.78
C GLU A 255 6.92 -14.73 -9.29
N LYS A 256 7.80 -13.78 -8.96
CA LYS A 256 8.11 -13.42 -7.57
C LYS A 256 6.93 -12.80 -6.82
N LEU A 257 6.00 -12.20 -7.53
CA LEU A 257 4.81 -11.58 -6.94
C LEU A 257 3.54 -12.42 -7.04
N SER A 258 3.56 -13.53 -7.78
CA SER A 258 2.44 -14.47 -7.81
C SER A 258 1.91 -14.85 -6.40
N PRO A 259 2.75 -14.98 -5.34
CA PRO A 259 2.24 -15.27 -4.00
C PRO A 259 1.32 -14.22 -3.39
N ILE A 260 1.36 -12.96 -3.86
CA ILE A 260 0.48 -11.88 -3.38
C ILE A 260 -0.99 -12.22 -3.68
N GLU A 261 -1.24 -12.73 -4.89
CA GLU A 261 -2.57 -12.97 -5.45
C GLU A 261 -3.07 -14.42 -5.25
N ASN A 262 -2.23 -15.35 -4.77
CA ASN A 262 -2.52 -16.79 -4.78
C ASN A 262 -3.86 -17.21 -4.12
N ASN A 263 -4.37 -16.41 -3.19
CA ASN A 263 -5.61 -16.69 -2.47
C ASN A 263 -6.78 -15.81 -2.94
N TRP A 264 -6.61 -15.07 -4.04
CA TRP A 264 -7.62 -14.15 -4.55
C TRP A 264 -8.28 -14.71 -5.81
N ASN A 265 -9.59 -14.54 -5.89
CA ASN A 265 -10.34 -14.77 -7.10
C ASN A 265 -10.51 -13.45 -7.84
N ILE A 266 -9.68 -13.24 -8.86
CA ILE A 266 -9.57 -11.96 -9.57
C ILE A 266 -10.53 -11.95 -10.76
N SER A 267 -11.45 -10.97 -10.78
CA SER A 267 -12.38 -10.77 -11.89
C SER A 267 -11.65 -10.48 -13.20
N ALA A 268 -12.15 -11.07 -14.29
CA ALA A 268 -11.64 -10.84 -15.65
C ALA A 268 -11.77 -9.39 -16.14
N SER A 269 -12.55 -8.55 -15.44
CA SER A 269 -12.72 -7.13 -15.75
C SER A 269 -11.49 -6.27 -15.45
N LEU A 270 -10.54 -6.76 -14.64
CA LEU A 270 -9.38 -5.98 -14.22
C LEU A 270 -8.36 -5.80 -15.36
N PRO A 271 -7.66 -4.65 -15.45
CA PRO A 271 -6.71 -4.39 -16.52
C PRO A 271 -5.60 -5.45 -16.59
N VAL A 272 -5.59 -6.20 -17.69
CA VAL A 272 -4.70 -7.35 -17.90
C VAL A 272 -3.23 -6.93 -18.14
N GLU A 273 -2.98 -5.70 -18.58
CA GLU A 273 -1.67 -5.31 -19.12
C GLU A 273 -0.53 -5.29 -18.10
N THR A 274 -0.79 -4.90 -16.84
CA THR A 274 0.22 -4.88 -15.76
C THR A 274 -0.07 -5.88 -14.64
N GLY A 275 -1.33 -6.28 -14.45
CA GLY A 275 -1.77 -7.15 -13.35
C GLY A 275 -1.88 -6.42 -11.99
N LEU A 276 -2.70 -6.96 -11.09
CA LEU A 276 -3.04 -6.35 -9.81
C LEU A 276 -1.82 -6.24 -8.87
N SER A 277 -0.96 -7.27 -8.82
CA SER A 277 0.27 -7.30 -8.02
C SER A 277 1.21 -6.18 -8.38
N ALA A 278 1.33 -5.86 -9.68
CA ALA A 278 2.14 -4.75 -10.14
C ALA A 278 1.59 -3.42 -9.64
N LEU A 279 0.26 -3.21 -9.71
CA LEU A 279 -0.40 -2.00 -9.20
C LEU A 279 -0.23 -1.84 -7.69
N LEU A 280 -0.45 -2.90 -6.93
CA LEU A 280 -0.27 -2.91 -5.47
C LEU A 280 1.19 -2.68 -5.08
N THR A 281 2.14 -3.26 -5.81
CA THR A 281 3.58 -3.09 -5.56
C THR A 281 4.06 -1.69 -5.92
N LYS A 282 3.57 -1.15 -7.04
CA LYS A 282 3.79 0.25 -7.42
C LYS A 282 3.30 1.20 -6.33
N SER A 283 2.08 0.96 -5.83
CA SER A 283 1.52 1.68 -4.69
C SER A 283 2.43 1.54 -3.46
N GLN A 284 2.86 0.33 -3.11
CA GLN A 284 3.77 0.08 -1.98
C GLN A 284 5.11 0.83 -2.09
N PHE A 285 5.73 0.87 -3.27
CA PHE A 285 6.99 1.60 -3.48
C PHE A 285 6.86 3.11 -3.26
N SER A 286 5.68 3.66 -3.58
CA SER A 286 5.37 5.07 -3.40
C SER A 286 5.21 5.49 -1.94
N LEU A 287 4.94 4.54 -1.04
CA LEU A 287 4.72 4.83 0.37
C LEU A 287 6.00 5.27 1.08
N ALA A 288 5.84 5.98 2.20
CA ALA A 288 6.95 6.33 3.07
C ALA A 288 7.60 5.08 3.71
N PRO A 289 8.89 5.15 4.10
CA PRO A 289 9.58 4.03 4.78
C PRO A 289 8.90 3.54 6.06
N THR A 290 8.17 4.40 6.77
CA THR A 290 7.38 4.03 7.96
C THR A 290 6.29 3.02 7.65
N TYR A 291 5.82 2.94 6.41
CA TYR A 291 4.83 1.97 5.93
C TYR A 291 5.46 0.87 5.07
N GLY A 292 6.78 0.70 5.15
CA GLY A 292 7.54 -0.27 4.35
C GLY A 292 7.71 0.12 2.88
N GLY A 293 7.45 1.37 2.50
CA GLY A 293 7.71 1.87 1.14
C GLY A 293 9.12 2.44 0.96
N SER A 294 9.45 2.84 -0.27
CA SER A 294 10.75 3.42 -0.62
C SER A 294 10.64 4.93 -0.95
N ASN A 295 9.42 5.49 -0.90
CA ASN A 295 9.09 6.86 -1.26
C ASN A 295 9.58 7.24 -2.67
N VAL A 296 9.42 6.33 -3.64
CA VAL A 296 9.86 6.54 -5.03
C VAL A 296 8.67 6.45 -5.98
N ASN A 297 8.68 7.28 -7.01
CA ASN A 297 7.76 7.19 -8.13
C ASN A 297 8.36 6.32 -9.24
N THR A 298 7.59 5.31 -9.65
CA THR A 298 7.93 4.31 -10.68
C THR A 298 7.01 4.39 -11.91
N ASP A 299 6.26 5.48 -12.09
CA ASP A 299 5.42 5.76 -13.27
C ASP A 299 6.21 5.77 -14.57
N GLY A 300 7.48 6.21 -14.51
CA GLY A 300 8.37 6.27 -15.67
C GLY A 300 9.05 4.93 -16.01
N GLU A 301 8.86 3.90 -15.19
CA GLU A 301 9.47 2.59 -15.40
C GLU A 301 8.60 1.69 -16.27
N ASN A 302 9.25 0.72 -16.92
CA ASN A 302 8.54 -0.33 -17.63
C ASN A 302 7.94 -1.32 -16.63
N TRP A 303 6.66 -1.67 -16.76
CA TRP A 303 6.00 -2.67 -15.91
C TRP A 303 5.70 -3.98 -16.65
N LYS A 304 6.29 -4.15 -17.83
CA LYS A 304 6.29 -5.38 -18.61
C LYS A 304 7.71 -5.91 -18.71
N LEU A 305 7.92 -7.14 -18.24
CA LEU A 305 9.23 -7.77 -18.27
C LEU A 305 9.74 -7.89 -19.72
N THR A 306 10.93 -7.38 -19.96
CA THR A 306 11.61 -7.45 -21.24
C THR A 306 13.12 -7.49 -21.03
N THR A 307 13.84 -8.01 -22.01
CA THR A 307 15.29 -7.91 -22.05
C THR A 307 15.66 -7.15 -23.31
N ILE A 308 16.36 -6.03 -23.13
CA ILE A 308 16.87 -5.22 -24.23
C ILE A 308 18.38 -5.36 -24.30
N GLU A 309 18.95 -5.23 -25.50
CA GLU A 309 20.39 -5.16 -25.68
C GLU A 309 20.82 -3.69 -25.70
N GLU A 310 21.59 -3.28 -24.69
CA GLU A 310 22.14 -1.93 -24.63
C GLU A 310 23.61 -1.96 -25.08
N THR A 311 23.95 -1.10 -26.05
CA THR A 311 25.33 -1.01 -26.54
C THR A 311 26.09 -0.07 -25.62
N ILE A 312 27.09 -0.61 -24.94
CA ILE A 312 27.91 0.14 -23.98
C ILE A 312 29.32 0.24 -24.54
N SER A 313 29.85 1.46 -24.58
CA SER A 313 31.21 1.74 -24.98
C SER A 313 31.97 2.47 -23.87
N VAL A 314 33.08 1.89 -23.41
CA VAL A 314 33.90 2.42 -22.32
C VAL A 314 35.37 2.34 -22.72
N LEU A 315 36.10 3.43 -22.49
CA LEU A 315 37.56 3.46 -22.64
C LEU A 315 38.20 3.04 -21.31
N LEU A 316 38.96 1.96 -21.32
CA LEU A 316 39.61 1.40 -20.14
C LEU A 316 41.12 1.56 -20.20
N GLU A 317 41.71 2.05 -19.12
CA GLU A 317 43.17 2.06 -18.94
C GLU A 317 43.72 0.64 -18.70
N PRO A 318 45.01 0.40 -18.95
CA PRO A 318 45.66 -0.87 -18.64
C PRO A 318 45.44 -1.31 -17.18
N GLY A 319 45.03 -2.57 -16.98
CA GLY A 319 44.84 -3.16 -15.65
C GLY A 319 43.63 -2.62 -14.88
N LYS A 320 42.74 -1.84 -15.50
CA LYS A 320 41.52 -1.34 -14.87
C LYS A 320 40.29 -2.19 -15.18
N GLU A 321 39.30 -2.03 -14.33
CA GLU A 321 37.98 -2.65 -14.45
C GLU A 321 36.91 -1.56 -14.47
N ALA A 322 35.83 -1.81 -15.21
CA ALA A 322 34.60 -1.04 -15.12
C ALA A 322 33.43 -1.96 -14.79
N TYR A 323 32.44 -1.36 -14.13
CA TYR A 323 31.27 -2.04 -13.62
C TYR A 323 30.02 -1.40 -14.22
N VAL A 324 29.11 -2.25 -14.69
CA VAL A 324 27.77 -1.85 -15.13
C VAL A 324 26.80 -2.19 -14.01
N TRP A 325 26.22 -1.16 -13.41
CA TRP A 325 25.26 -1.25 -12.34
C TRP A 325 23.87 -0.97 -12.87
N GLN A 326 22.89 -1.76 -12.43
CA GLN A 326 21.48 -1.53 -12.67
C GLN A 326 20.74 -1.32 -11.37
N TYR A 327 19.86 -0.32 -11.32
CA TYR A 327 19.01 -0.10 -10.16
C TYR A 327 17.83 -1.06 -10.15
N GLN A 328 17.54 -1.65 -9.00
CA GLN A 328 16.45 -2.61 -8.80
C GLN A 328 15.69 -2.27 -7.53
N LEU A 329 14.37 -2.45 -7.55
CA LEU A 329 13.52 -2.35 -6.38
C LEU A 329 13.08 -3.74 -5.92
N SER A 330 13.12 -3.95 -4.60
CA SER A 330 12.74 -5.20 -3.94
C SER A 330 11.52 -5.02 -3.03
N LEU A 331 10.84 -6.12 -2.76
CA LEU A 331 10.01 -6.30 -1.57
C LEU A 331 10.72 -7.31 -0.67
N GLY A 332 11.15 -6.87 0.52
CA GLY A 332 12.04 -7.67 1.35
C GLY A 332 13.33 -8.04 0.61
N SER A 333 13.63 -9.33 0.55
CA SER A 333 14.82 -9.86 -0.14
C SER A 333 14.65 -10.01 -1.65
N ASP A 334 13.42 -9.94 -2.16
CA ASP A 334 13.11 -10.31 -3.54
C ASP A 334 13.13 -9.08 -4.43
N ALA A 335 14.09 -9.01 -5.36
CA ALA A 335 14.11 -7.99 -6.41
C ALA A 335 12.96 -8.24 -7.40
N VAL A 336 12.04 -7.29 -7.52
CA VAL A 336 10.75 -7.47 -8.23
C VAL A 336 10.55 -6.47 -9.38
N LEU A 337 11.25 -5.34 -9.36
CA LEU A 337 11.25 -4.38 -10.47
C LEU A 337 12.68 -4.04 -10.88
N PHE A 338 13.02 -4.36 -12.13
CA PHE A 338 14.30 -4.02 -12.75
C PHE A 338 14.17 -2.68 -13.47
N CYS A 339 14.78 -1.63 -12.93
CA CYS A 339 14.63 -0.27 -13.46
C CYS A 339 15.48 -0.09 -14.72
N ARG A 340 15.13 0.91 -15.53
CA ARG A 340 15.86 1.22 -16.77
C ARG A 340 17.23 1.87 -16.54
N ASP A 341 17.44 2.50 -15.38
CA ASP A 341 18.64 3.27 -15.10
C ASP A 341 19.89 2.38 -14.94
N LEU A 342 20.91 2.72 -15.73
CA LEU A 342 22.25 2.13 -15.65
C LEU A 342 23.28 3.16 -15.19
N ARG A 343 24.30 2.67 -14.49
CA ARG A 343 25.50 3.45 -14.14
C ARG A 343 26.75 2.69 -14.53
N PHE A 344 27.70 3.44 -15.05
CA PHE A 344 29.02 2.96 -15.46
C PHE A 344 30.05 3.64 -14.56
N ASP A 345 30.82 2.84 -13.85
CA ASP A 345 31.81 3.39 -12.93
C ASP A 345 33.04 2.46 -12.83
N ASP A 346 34.19 3.06 -12.54
CA ASP A 346 35.49 2.38 -12.37
C ASP A 346 35.73 1.74 -10.98
N PRO A 347 35.14 2.23 -9.85
CA PRO A 347 35.25 1.55 -8.57
C PRO A 347 34.29 0.37 -8.49
N ASN A 348 34.76 -0.70 -7.84
CA ASN A 348 33.91 -1.81 -7.38
C ASN A 348 33.06 -1.40 -6.16
N LYS A 349 32.34 -0.30 -6.29
CA LYS A 349 31.42 0.23 -5.28
C LYS A 349 30.11 0.58 -5.97
N PRO A 350 28.97 0.07 -5.48
CA PRO A 350 27.69 0.45 -6.04
C PRO A 350 27.47 1.97 -5.91
N PRO A 351 26.82 2.60 -6.90
CA PRO A 351 26.39 4.00 -6.78
C PRO A 351 25.50 4.20 -5.54
N VAL A 352 25.51 5.43 -5.00
CA VAL A 352 24.69 5.79 -3.84
C VAL A 352 23.45 6.61 -4.20
N VAL A 353 23.41 7.14 -5.43
CA VAL A 353 22.30 7.98 -5.91
C VAL A 353 21.11 7.08 -6.24
N ILE A 354 19.93 7.44 -5.72
CA ILE A 354 18.66 6.84 -6.14
C ILE A 354 18.24 7.52 -7.44
N PRO A 355 18.09 6.78 -8.56
CA PRO A 355 17.79 7.39 -9.86
C PRO A 355 16.31 7.74 -10.04
N LEU A 356 15.43 7.20 -9.18
CA LEU A 356 13.99 7.42 -9.25
C LEU A 356 13.59 8.72 -8.55
N PRO A 357 12.62 9.48 -9.10
CA PRO A 357 12.08 10.65 -8.45
C PRO A 357 11.30 10.27 -7.17
N PRO A 358 11.18 11.17 -6.20
CA PRO A 358 10.36 10.92 -5.01
C PRO A 358 8.87 10.77 -5.39
N ALA A 359 8.14 9.98 -4.60
CA ALA A 359 6.68 9.90 -4.74
C ALA A 359 6.02 11.26 -4.42
N LYS A 360 4.90 11.53 -5.10
CA LYS A 360 4.04 12.68 -4.79
C LYS A 360 2.81 12.12 -4.07
N HIS A 361 2.55 12.61 -2.86
CA HIS A 361 1.34 12.30 -2.09
C HIS A 361 0.26 13.34 -2.35
#